data_AF-A0A7J9D208-F1
#
_entry.id   AF-A0A7J9D208-F1
#
_cell.length_a   1.000
_cell.length_b   1.000
_cell.length_c   1.000
_cell.angle_alpha   90.00
_cell.angle_beta   90.00
_cell.angle_gamma   90.00
#
_symmetry.space_group_name_H-M   'P 1'
#
loop_
_entity.id
_entity.type
_entity.pdbx_description
1 polymer ?
#
loop_
_entity_poly.entity_id
_entity_poly.type
_entity_poly.pdbx_seq_one_letter_code
_entity_poly.pdbx_strand_id
1 'polypeptide(L)'
;MEREFLGKVEDKMAVRVWSEKVQQEKGDGLTEGYMSELWDFTRISVAQNSLQKLKEIWDQWSDKIKQLFYSNYGDLPYLLDVKVDKRLFRTLTQYWNPAYSCFKFGKVDLVPTTEEYTTLLQCPRIQVDKAYTRAAYVSTFLKKLMNITGMSEQWVAAQIKQNGDDKCIPWKNLQNLILAHPDVRKRVDIFALSIYGLVVFPKALRHVDKAVADLFDQLDKRVTSVPAILAETFRSLNAYRRASKGRFIGCTQLLLVWFHSHFWKVEKVSYRVFSENYSPLKELVATLRRDDITEEKWIMILQNLQEEDV
;
A
#
# COMPACT_ATOMS: atom_id res chain seq x y z
N MET A 1 28.40 2.49 -17.75
CA MET A 1 27.58 2.29 -16.54
C MET A 1 27.71 3.47 -15.58
N GLU A 2 28.92 3.94 -15.23
CA GLU A 2 29.10 5.13 -14.36
C GLU A 2 28.62 6.46 -14.97
N ARG A 3 28.85 6.71 -16.27
CA ARG A 3 28.43 7.97 -16.91
C ARG A 3 26.91 8.15 -17.03
N GLU A 4 26.17 7.04 -17.14
CA GLU A 4 24.70 7.05 -17.21
C GLU A 4 24.07 7.28 -15.83
N PHE A 5 24.78 6.86 -14.77
CA PHE A 5 24.39 7.11 -13.38
C PHE A 5 24.67 8.56 -12.97
N LEU A 6 25.83 9.11 -13.35
CA LEU A 6 26.20 10.50 -13.09
C LEU A 6 25.24 11.50 -13.77
N GLY A 7 24.85 11.26 -15.03
CA GLY A 7 23.89 12.12 -15.72
C GLY A 7 22.50 12.15 -15.06
N LYS A 8 22.02 11.00 -14.53
CA LYS A 8 20.75 10.95 -13.78
C LYS A 8 20.82 11.64 -12.41
N VAL A 9 22.00 11.69 -11.79
CA VAL A 9 22.21 12.37 -10.50
C VAL A 9 22.28 13.88 -10.69
N GLU A 10 22.96 14.37 -11.73
CA GLU A 10 22.99 15.79 -12.10
C GLU A 10 21.60 16.33 -12.42
N ASP A 11 20.79 15.59 -13.20
CA ASP A 11 19.40 15.97 -13.50
C ASP A 11 18.53 16.05 -12.24
N LYS A 12 18.66 15.09 -11.31
CA LYS A 12 17.92 15.11 -10.04
C LYS A 12 18.31 16.29 -9.16
N MET A 13 19.60 16.63 -9.12
CA MET A 13 20.09 17.77 -8.36
C MET A 13 19.59 19.09 -8.96
N ALA A 14 19.60 19.22 -10.29
CA ALA A 14 19.07 20.38 -10.98
C ALA A 14 17.56 20.56 -10.74
N VAL A 15 16.78 19.48 -10.81
CA VAL A 15 15.34 19.50 -10.50
C VAL A 15 15.08 19.91 -9.05
N ARG A 16 15.87 19.41 -8.10
CA ARG A 16 15.76 19.79 -6.69
C ARG A 16 16.04 21.28 -6.48
N VAL A 17 17.17 21.79 -7.00
CA VAL A 17 17.55 23.21 -6.89
C VAL A 17 16.49 24.10 -7.54
N TRP A 18 15.98 23.71 -8.71
CA TRP A 18 14.90 24.43 -9.37
C TRP A 18 13.62 24.45 -8.52
N SER A 19 13.21 23.31 -7.96
CA SER A 19 12.03 23.21 -7.10
C SER A 19 12.16 24.08 -5.84
N GLU A 20 13.29 24.01 -5.15
CA GLU A 20 13.57 24.81 -3.95
C GLU A 20 13.53 26.32 -4.26
N LYS A 21 14.17 26.73 -5.36
CA LYS A 21 14.16 28.12 -5.80
C LYS A 21 12.75 28.60 -6.16
N VAL A 22 11.99 27.81 -6.91
CA VAL A 22 10.62 28.16 -7.29
C VAL A 22 9.71 28.29 -6.07
N GLN A 23 9.87 27.42 -5.07
CA GLN A 23 9.08 27.47 -3.84
C GLN A 23 9.45 28.69 -2.98
N GLN A 24 10.72 29.10 -2.95
CA GLN A 24 11.15 30.34 -2.30
C GLN A 24 10.59 31.58 -3.00
N GLU A 25 10.57 31.61 -4.34
CA GLU A 25 10.12 32.75 -5.12
C GLU A 25 8.59 32.89 -5.17
N LYS A 26 7.87 31.76 -5.28
CA LYS A 26 6.43 31.74 -5.52
C LYS A 26 5.60 31.31 -4.32
N GLY A 27 6.25 31.00 -3.20
CA GLY A 27 5.61 30.43 -2.03
C GLY A 27 5.16 28.99 -2.25
N ASP A 28 4.36 28.48 -1.32
CA ASP A 28 3.90 27.08 -1.30
C ASP A 28 2.56 26.85 -2.03
N GLY A 29 2.05 27.87 -2.71
CA GLY A 29 0.79 27.82 -3.47
C GLY A 29 -0.48 27.81 -2.60
N LEU A 30 -0.36 27.96 -1.28
CA LEU A 30 -1.50 28.13 -0.39
C LEU A 30 -1.81 29.61 -0.16
N THR A 31 -3.04 29.89 0.28
CA THR A 31 -3.45 31.25 0.62
C THR A 31 -2.62 31.75 1.81
N GLU A 32 -2.13 32.99 1.74
CA GLU A 32 -1.35 33.60 2.82
C GLU A 32 -2.11 33.52 4.16
N GLY A 33 -1.45 33.03 5.21
CA GLY A 33 -2.06 32.80 6.52
C GLY A 33 -2.86 31.51 6.65
N TYR A 34 -2.81 30.59 5.66
CA TYR A 34 -3.45 29.28 5.77
C TYR A 34 -2.86 28.46 6.92
N MET A 35 -3.64 28.30 7.98
CA MET A 35 -3.39 27.37 9.06
C MET A 35 -4.25 26.13 8.84
N SER A 36 -3.63 24.95 8.73
CA SER A 36 -4.39 23.71 8.63
C SER A 36 -5.08 23.46 9.98
N GLU A 37 -6.42 23.49 10.00
CA GLU A 37 -7.20 23.16 11.19
C GLU A 37 -6.96 21.70 11.58
N LEU A 38 -6.11 21.52 12.59
CA LEU A 38 -5.79 20.23 13.20
C LEU A 38 -6.86 19.93 14.26
N TRP A 39 -7.92 19.19 13.90
CA TRP A 39 -8.93 18.77 14.88
C TRP A 39 -8.32 17.89 15.98
N ASP A 40 -8.65 18.18 17.24
CA ASP A 40 -7.98 17.62 18.42
C ASP A 40 -8.14 16.11 18.63
N PHE A 41 -9.15 15.46 18.06
CA PHE A 41 -9.27 14.01 18.16
C PHE A 41 -10.19 13.46 17.09
N THR A 42 -9.71 12.48 16.32
CA THR A 42 -10.49 11.96 15.21
C THR A 42 -10.73 10.45 15.36
N ARG A 43 -12.02 10.08 15.44
CA ARG A 43 -12.49 8.73 15.83
C ARG A 43 -12.46 7.79 14.61
N ILE A 44 -11.34 7.09 14.40
CA ILE A 44 -11.14 6.14 13.29
C ILE A 44 -11.60 4.73 13.62
N SER A 45 -12.18 4.06 12.62
CA SER A 45 -12.16 2.60 12.54
C SER A 45 -11.03 2.08 11.65
N VAL A 46 -10.10 1.33 12.24
CA VAL A 46 -9.07 0.54 11.52
C VAL A 46 -9.58 -0.89 11.32
N ALA A 47 -10.86 -1.04 11.00
CA ALA A 47 -11.44 -2.36 10.74
C ALA A 47 -10.79 -2.97 9.50
N GLN A 48 -10.15 -4.13 9.68
CA GLN A 48 -9.47 -4.88 8.65
C GLN A 48 -10.07 -6.28 8.49
N ASN A 49 -9.80 -6.89 7.33
CA ASN A 49 -10.09 -8.30 7.12
C ASN A 49 -9.26 -9.17 8.06
N SER A 50 -9.83 -10.28 8.51
CA SER A 50 -9.03 -11.33 9.14
C SER A 50 -8.15 -11.98 8.07
N LEU A 51 -6.84 -11.97 8.29
CA LEU A 51 -5.85 -12.53 7.35
C LEU A 51 -5.51 -13.98 7.67
N GLN A 52 -6.08 -14.55 8.74
CA GLN A 52 -5.75 -15.88 9.25
C GLN A 52 -5.83 -16.97 8.17
N LYS A 53 -6.90 -16.98 7.36
CA LYS A 53 -7.04 -17.97 6.28
C LYS A 53 -6.07 -17.76 5.12
N LEU A 54 -5.67 -16.53 4.83
CA LEU A 54 -4.62 -16.29 3.82
C LEU A 54 -3.28 -16.82 4.33
N LYS A 55 -2.95 -16.59 5.60
CA LYS A 55 -1.73 -17.13 6.24
C LYS A 55 -1.70 -18.65 6.23
N GLU A 56 -2.78 -19.29 6.68
CA GLU A 56 -2.87 -20.76 6.68
C GLU A 56 -2.64 -21.36 5.28
N ILE A 57 -3.20 -20.75 4.24
CA ILE A 57 -2.97 -21.18 2.86
C ILE A 57 -1.50 -20.99 2.45
N TRP A 58 -0.94 -19.82 2.76
CA TRP A 58 0.46 -19.51 2.46
C TRP A 58 1.43 -20.46 3.15
N ASP A 59 1.19 -20.78 4.42
CA ASP A 59 2.04 -21.66 5.22
C ASP A 59 2.05 -23.10 4.70
N GLN A 60 0.93 -23.56 4.14
CA GLN A 60 0.79 -24.89 3.55
C GLN A 60 1.45 -25.03 2.17
N TRP A 61 1.83 -23.92 1.52
CA TRP A 61 2.46 -23.97 0.20
C TRP A 61 3.93 -24.39 0.28
N SER A 62 4.29 -25.33 -0.59
CA SER A 62 5.70 -25.70 -0.82
C SER A 62 6.53 -24.50 -1.32
N ASP A 63 7.84 -24.55 -1.08
CA ASP A 63 8.76 -23.52 -1.53
C ASP A 63 8.68 -23.27 -3.03
N LYS A 64 8.46 -24.32 -3.84
CA LYS A 64 8.27 -24.19 -5.30
C LYS A 64 7.10 -23.27 -5.66
N ILE A 65 5.98 -23.38 -4.94
CA ILE A 65 4.79 -22.53 -5.18
C ILE A 65 5.05 -21.11 -4.65
N LYS A 66 5.71 -20.97 -3.49
CA LYS A 66 6.10 -19.67 -2.95
C LYS A 66 7.06 -18.93 -3.89
N GLN A 67 8.05 -19.63 -4.46
CA GLN A 67 8.97 -19.07 -5.48
C GLN A 67 8.22 -18.64 -6.73
N LEU A 68 7.25 -19.45 -7.18
CA LEU A 68 6.36 -19.03 -8.26
C LEU A 68 5.64 -17.72 -7.88
N PHE A 69 5.10 -17.60 -6.67
CA PHE A 69 4.46 -16.35 -6.23
C PHE A 69 5.42 -15.16 -6.26
N TYR A 70 6.59 -15.27 -5.62
CA TYR A 70 7.60 -14.18 -5.56
C TYR A 70 8.01 -13.71 -6.95
N SER A 71 8.23 -14.64 -7.90
CA SER A 71 8.59 -14.30 -9.29
C SER A 71 7.53 -13.50 -10.06
N ASN A 72 6.30 -13.43 -9.55
CA ASN A 72 5.17 -12.75 -10.18
C ASN A 72 4.75 -11.48 -9.45
N TYR A 73 4.72 -11.54 -8.11
CA TYR A 73 4.06 -10.55 -7.27
C TYR A 73 4.97 -10.01 -6.17
N GLY A 74 6.25 -10.38 -6.18
CA GLY A 74 7.24 -9.90 -5.23
C GLY A 74 6.87 -10.24 -3.79
N ASP A 75 7.14 -9.29 -2.91
CA ASP A 75 7.12 -9.41 -1.46
C ASP A 75 5.74 -9.22 -0.81
N LEU A 76 4.69 -9.17 -1.64
CA LEU A 76 3.30 -9.02 -1.20
C LEU A 76 2.87 -9.97 -0.06
N PRO A 77 3.31 -11.24 0.04
CA PRO A 77 2.87 -12.15 1.10
C PRO A 77 3.31 -11.72 2.50
N TYR A 78 4.42 -10.99 2.62
CA TYR A 78 4.90 -10.51 3.92
C TYR A 78 3.92 -9.52 4.57
N LEU A 79 3.06 -8.86 3.78
CA LEU A 79 1.99 -8.01 4.31
C LEU A 79 0.99 -8.78 5.18
N LEU A 80 0.88 -10.11 5.02
CA LEU A 80 0.04 -10.93 5.88
C LEU A 80 0.57 -10.92 7.32
N ASP A 81 1.89 -10.84 7.51
CA ASP A 81 2.56 -10.92 8.80
C ASP A 81 2.85 -9.58 9.46
N VAL A 82 2.69 -8.48 8.74
CA VAL A 82 2.76 -7.14 9.31
C VAL A 82 1.63 -6.94 10.32
N LYS A 83 2.01 -6.83 11.59
CA LYS A 83 1.09 -6.42 12.66
C LYS A 83 0.72 -4.95 12.50
N VAL A 84 -0.57 -4.67 12.59
CA VAL A 84 -1.09 -3.31 12.52
C VAL A 84 -1.30 -2.78 13.94
N ASP A 85 -0.37 -1.91 14.39
CA ASP A 85 -0.59 -1.10 15.59
C ASP A 85 -1.64 -0.02 15.28
N LYS A 86 -2.85 -0.26 15.77
CA LYS A 86 -3.99 0.66 15.59
C LYS A 86 -3.79 1.99 16.31
N ARG A 87 -3.02 2.01 17.41
CA ARG A 87 -2.72 3.24 18.17
C ARG A 87 -1.78 4.09 17.36
N LEU A 88 -0.63 3.54 16.94
CA LEU A 88 0.31 4.22 16.05
C LEU A 88 -0.38 4.73 14.80
N PHE A 89 -1.17 3.89 14.11
CA PHE A 89 -1.86 4.32 12.90
C PHE A 89 -2.78 5.52 13.17
N ARG A 90 -3.59 5.48 14.24
CA ARG A 90 -4.47 6.59 14.60
C ARG A 90 -3.66 7.85 14.89
N THR A 91 -2.59 7.76 15.67
CA THR A 91 -1.67 8.88 15.94
C THR A 91 -1.06 9.44 14.66
N LEU A 92 -0.49 8.59 13.81
CA LEU A 92 0.15 8.96 12.54
C LEU A 92 -0.81 9.76 11.64
N THR A 93 -2.06 9.32 11.52
CA THR A 93 -3.05 10.00 10.66
C THR A 93 -3.42 11.41 11.13
N GLN A 94 -3.19 11.76 12.40
CA GLN A 94 -3.40 13.13 12.92
C GLN A 94 -2.40 14.13 12.34
N TYR A 95 -1.24 13.65 11.91
CA TYR A 95 -0.18 14.47 11.32
C TYR A 95 -0.29 14.61 9.80
N TRP A 96 -1.26 13.95 9.15
CA TRP A 96 -1.49 14.12 7.72
C TRP A 96 -2.02 15.53 7.43
N ASN A 97 -1.34 16.30 6.59
CA ASN A 97 -1.76 17.61 6.15
C ASN A 97 -2.36 17.52 4.73
N PRO A 98 -3.70 17.67 4.57
CA PRO A 98 -4.35 17.55 3.26
C PRO A 98 -3.96 18.62 2.26
N ALA A 99 -3.48 19.79 2.70
CA ALA A 99 -3.10 20.88 1.82
C ALA A 99 -1.79 20.58 1.09
N TYR A 100 -0.84 19.96 1.80
CA TYR A 100 0.46 19.58 1.23
C TYR A 100 0.53 18.11 0.80
N SER A 101 -0.46 17.29 1.17
CA SER A 101 -0.46 15.84 0.96
C SER A 101 0.80 15.15 1.53
N CYS A 102 1.20 15.55 2.73
CA CYS A 102 2.33 14.97 3.48
C CYS A 102 1.99 14.84 4.97
N PHE A 103 2.76 14.03 5.69
CA PHE A 103 2.77 14.03 7.15
C PHE A 103 3.72 15.12 7.66
N LYS A 104 3.25 15.94 8.61
CA LYS A 104 4.04 17.01 9.22
C LYS A 104 4.32 16.70 10.68
N PHE A 105 5.57 16.47 11.03
CA PHE A 105 6.04 16.18 12.39
C PHE A 105 6.95 17.32 12.87
N GLY A 106 6.36 18.37 13.42
CA GLY A 106 7.13 19.55 13.83
C GLY A 106 7.85 20.20 12.65
N LYS A 107 9.16 19.97 12.53
CA LYS A 107 10.00 20.49 11.44
C LYS A 107 10.23 19.51 10.29
N VAL A 108 9.76 18.27 10.42
CA VAL A 108 9.97 17.21 9.43
C VAL A 108 8.69 16.97 8.65
N ASP A 109 8.75 17.13 7.34
CA ASP A 109 7.68 16.73 6.43
C ASP A 109 8.07 15.43 5.70
N LEU A 110 7.20 14.42 5.74
CA LEU A 110 7.42 13.11 5.09
C LEU A 110 6.22 12.66 4.29
N VAL A 111 6.47 11.98 3.18
CA VAL A 111 5.42 11.40 2.34
C VAL A 111 5.93 10.11 1.68
N PRO A 112 5.13 9.03 1.65
CA PRO A 112 5.52 7.83 0.92
C PRO A 112 5.68 8.09 -0.57
N THR A 113 6.78 7.59 -1.15
CA THR A 113 7.12 7.80 -2.56
C THR A 113 6.92 6.54 -3.41
N THR A 114 6.89 6.74 -4.73
CA THR A 114 6.82 5.64 -5.70
C THR A 114 8.02 4.69 -5.59
N GLU A 115 9.20 5.21 -5.34
CA GLU A 115 10.47 4.50 -5.23
C GLU A 115 10.47 3.61 -3.98
N GLU A 116 10.04 4.16 -2.84
CA GLU A 116 9.95 3.43 -1.57
C GLU A 116 8.93 2.29 -1.67
N TYR A 117 7.73 2.56 -2.18
CA TYR A 117 6.71 1.52 -2.32
C TYR A 117 7.06 0.47 -3.39
N THR A 118 7.81 0.86 -4.43
CA THR A 118 8.37 -0.10 -5.39
C THR A 118 9.39 -1.01 -4.72
N THR A 119 10.27 -0.44 -3.89
CA THR A 119 11.29 -1.17 -3.13
C THR A 119 10.67 -2.07 -2.06
N LEU A 120 9.56 -1.65 -1.45
CA LEU A 120 8.81 -2.45 -0.48
C LEU A 120 8.18 -3.69 -1.11
N LEU A 121 7.56 -3.53 -2.28
CA LEU A 121 6.80 -4.60 -2.92
C LEU A 121 7.66 -5.54 -3.77
N GLN A 122 8.81 -5.07 -4.29
CA GLN A 122 9.77 -5.86 -5.08
C GLN A 122 9.13 -6.71 -6.19
N CYS A 123 8.14 -6.17 -6.90
CA CYS A 123 7.44 -6.89 -7.96
C CYS A 123 8.32 -7.01 -9.22
N PRO A 124 8.90 -8.19 -9.54
CA PRO A 124 9.98 -8.28 -10.55
C PRO A 124 9.50 -8.10 -12.00
N ARG A 125 8.19 -8.26 -12.24
CA ARG A 125 7.60 -8.26 -13.59
C ARG A 125 7.10 -6.89 -14.05
N ILE A 126 7.21 -5.88 -13.20
CA ILE A 126 6.59 -4.59 -13.42
C ILE A 126 7.58 -3.63 -14.09
N GLN A 127 7.10 -2.89 -15.09
CA GLN A 127 7.81 -1.76 -15.69
C GLN A 127 7.47 -0.49 -14.90
N VAL A 128 8.48 0.12 -14.28
CA VAL A 128 8.31 1.28 -13.37
C VAL A 128 7.71 2.49 -14.08
N ASP A 129 7.97 2.63 -15.39
CA ASP A 129 7.51 3.71 -16.26
C ASP A 129 6.06 3.55 -16.74
N LYS A 130 5.42 2.39 -16.52
CA LYS A 130 4.06 2.13 -16.98
C LYS A 130 3.05 2.20 -15.83
N ALA A 131 2.53 3.40 -15.60
CA ALA A 131 1.49 3.64 -14.60
C ALA A 131 0.12 3.12 -15.05
N TYR A 132 -0.70 2.69 -14.08
CA TYR A 132 -2.10 2.32 -14.33
C TYR A 132 -2.89 3.52 -14.84
N THR A 133 -3.43 3.38 -16.06
CA THR A 133 -4.41 4.31 -16.61
C THR A 133 -5.73 3.57 -16.79
N ARG A 134 -6.81 4.20 -16.34
CA ARG A 134 -8.16 3.64 -16.51
C ARG A 134 -8.51 3.74 -18.00
N ALA A 135 -8.42 2.62 -18.72
CA ALA A 135 -8.71 2.58 -20.15
C ALA A 135 -10.20 2.88 -20.45
N ALA A 136 -10.47 3.46 -21.63
CA ALA A 136 -11.84 3.76 -22.09
C ALA A 136 -12.63 2.49 -22.49
N TYR A 137 -11.93 1.42 -22.91
CA TYR A 137 -12.51 0.13 -23.26
C TYR A 137 -12.01 -0.95 -22.31
N VAL A 138 -12.66 -1.06 -21.15
CA VAL A 138 -12.28 -2.07 -20.15
C VAL A 138 -13.14 -3.32 -20.36
N SER A 139 -12.50 -4.48 -20.46
CA SER A 139 -13.19 -5.79 -20.43
C SER A 139 -14.18 -5.85 -19.25
N THR A 140 -15.29 -6.58 -19.39
CA THR A 140 -16.27 -6.66 -18.30
C THR A 140 -15.66 -7.30 -17.05
N PHE A 141 -16.19 -6.97 -15.87
CA PHE A 141 -15.74 -7.57 -14.60
C PHE A 141 -15.77 -9.10 -14.66
N LEU A 142 -16.83 -9.64 -15.27
CA LEU A 142 -17.00 -11.06 -15.54
C LEU A 142 -15.84 -11.63 -16.38
N LYS A 143 -15.51 -11.00 -17.53
CA LYS A 143 -14.44 -11.47 -18.41
C LYS A 143 -13.07 -11.45 -17.73
N LYS A 144 -12.79 -10.44 -16.90
CA LYS A 144 -11.55 -10.39 -16.11
C LYS A 144 -11.46 -11.53 -15.11
N LEU A 145 -12.53 -11.75 -14.34
CA LEU A 145 -12.55 -12.86 -13.38
C LEU A 145 -12.44 -14.22 -14.06
N MET A 146 -13.03 -14.42 -15.25
CA MET A 146 -12.80 -15.64 -16.03
C MET A 146 -11.32 -15.81 -16.40
N ASN A 147 -10.68 -14.75 -16.89
CA ASN A 147 -9.26 -14.81 -17.26
C ASN A 147 -8.37 -15.11 -16.05
N ILE A 148 -8.61 -14.43 -14.92
CA ILE A 148 -7.82 -14.60 -13.70
C ILE A 148 -8.04 -15.99 -13.09
N THR A 149 -9.31 -16.40 -12.95
CA THR A 149 -9.66 -17.64 -12.25
C THR A 149 -9.57 -18.89 -13.12
N GLY A 150 -9.64 -18.77 -14.45
CA GLY A 150 -9.77 -19.90 -15.37
C GLY A 150 -11.16 -20.56 -15.38
N MET A 151 -12.14 -19.99 -14.68
CA MET A 151 -13.48 -20.55 -14.55
C MET A 151 -14.41 -20.15 -15.70
N SER A 152 -15.48 -20.92 -15.92
CA SER A 152 -16.49 -20.62 -16.93
C SER A 152 -17.27 -19.35 -16.60
N GLU A 153 -17.82 -18.72 -17.64
CA GLU A 153 -18.69 -17.55 -17.53
C GLU A 153 -19.85 -17.78 -16.55
N GLN A 154 -20.54 -18.92 -16.67
CA GLN A 154 -21.67 -19.28 -15.81
C GLN A 154 -21.26 -19.36 -14.34
N TRP A 155 -20.11 -19.96 -14.05
CA TRP A 155 -19.61 -20.06 -12.69
C TRP A 155 -19.29 -18.68 -12.12
N VAL A 156 -18.56 -17.85 -12.88
CA VAL A 156 -18.14 -16.50 -12.46
C VAL A 156 -19.35 -15.59 -12.25
N ALA A 157 -20.30 -15.60 -13.19
CA ALA A 157 -21.53 -14.82 -13.10
C ALA A 157 -22.30 -15.14 -11.81
N ALA A 158 -22.38 -16.42 -11.43
CA ALA A 158 -23.05 -16.85 -10.21
C ALA A 158 -22.32 -16.41 -8.92
N GLN A 159 -21.01 -16.12 -8.97
CA GLN A 159 -20.24 -15.68 -7.81
C GLN A 159 -20.25 -14.16 -7.60
N ILE A 160 -20.50 -13.38 -8.66
CA ILE A 160 -20.54 -11.92 -8.59
C ILE A 160 -21.81 -11.47 -7.87
N LYS A 161 -21.65 -10.63 -6.85
CA LYS A 161 -22.75 -10.05 -6.08
C LYS A 161 -22.67 -8.54 -6.07
N GLN A 162 -23.83 -7.89 -5.99
CA GLN A 162 -23.91 -6.46 -5.69
C GLN A 162 -23.58 -6.25 -4.20
N ASN A 163 -22.70 -5.30 -3.89
CA ASN A 163 -22.34 -4.92 -2.53
C ASN A 163 -22.23 -3.40 -2.44
N GLY A 164 -23.29 -2.74 -1.97
CA GLY A 164 -23.45 -1.30 -2.13
C GLY A 164 -23.50 -0.93 -3.61
N ASP A 165 -22.72 0.07 -4.01
CA ASP A 165 -22.67 0.56 -5.39
C ASP A 165 -21.79 -0.30 -6.31
N ASP A 166 -20.98 -1.21 -5.75
CA ASP A 166 -20.00 -1.99 -6.50
C ASP A 166 -20.42 -3.44 -6.73
N LYS A 167 -19.98 -4.00 -7.86
CA LYS A 167 -19.98 -5.45 -8.08
C LYS A 167 -18.72 -6.04 -7.45
N CYS A 168 -18.92 -7.11 -6.68
CA CYS A 168 -17.88 -7.76 -5.90
C CYS A 168 -17.93 -9.28 -6.04
N ILE A 169 -16.80 -9.94 -5.79
CA ILE A 169 -16.73 -11.39 -5.54
C ILE A 169 -16.39 -11.64 -4.06
N PRO A 170 -17.16 -12.48 -3.33
CA PRO A 170 -16.84 -12.83 -1.95
C PRO A 170 -15.50 -13.57 -1.84
N TRP A 171 -14.68 -13.20 -0.85
CA TRP A 171 -13.41 -13.87 -0.55
C TRP A 171 -13.55 -15.37 -0.37
N LYS A 172 -14.63 -15.83 0.29
CA LYS A 172 -14.87 -17.27 0.51
C LYS A 172 -14.90 -18.07 -0.79
N ASN A 173 -15.39 -17.47 -1.88
CA ASN A 173 -15.46 -18.12 -3.18
C ASN A 173 -14.06 -18.23 -3.80
N LEU A 174 -13.25 -17.18 -3.68
CA LEU A 174 -11.85 -17.18 -4.11
C LEU A 174 -11.01 -18.17 -3.27
N GLN A 175 -11.24 -18.22 -1.96
CA GLN A 175 -10.60 -19.16 -1.04
C GLN A 175 -10.84 -20.61 -1.47
N ASN A 176 -12.10 -20.97 -1.75
CA ASN A 176 -12.45 -22.31 -2.22
C ASN A 176 -11.73 -22.66 -3.53
N LEU A 177 -11.64 -21.71 -4.46
CA LEU A 177 -10.87 -21.90 -5.69
C LEU A 177 -9.38 -22.09 -5.42
N ILE A 178 -8.75 -21.29 -4.56
CA ILE A 178 -7.32 -21.43 -4.24
C ILE A 178 -7.01 -22.83 -3.67
N LEU A 179 -7.95 -23.44 -2.95
CA LEU A 179 -7.79 -24.77 -2.39
C LEU A 179 -8.01 -25.88 -3.42
N ALA A 180 -9.00 -25.75 -4.31
CA ALA A 180 -9.45 -26.83 -5.19
C ALA A 180 -8.97 -26.73 -6.65
N HIS A 181 -8.47 -25.59 -7.10
CA HIS A 181 -8.16 -25.37 -8.51
C HIS A 181 -7.01 -26.28 -8.98
N PRO A 182 -7.14 -27.01 -10.10
CA PRO A 182 -6.12 -27.96 -10.55
C PRO A 182 -4.85 -27.28 -11.06
N ASP A 183 -4.98 -26.11 -11.68
CA ASP A 183 -3.84 -25.32 -12.14
C ASP A 183 -3.23 -24.51 -10.99
N VAL A 184 -1.97 -24.85 -10.65
CA VAL A 184 -1.16 -24.16 -9.63
C VAL A 184 -0.98 -22.68 -9.95
N ARG A 185 -0.85 -22.31 -11.23
CA ARG A 185 -0.68 -20.91 -11.63
C ARG A 185 -1.92 -20.10 -11.28
N LYS A 186 -3.10 -20.62 -11.59
CA LYS A 186 -4.38 -19.97 -11.24
C LYS A 186 -4.54 -19.83 -9.74
N ARG A 187 -4.15 -20.84 -8.94
CA ARG A 187 -4.16 -20.73 -7.47
C ARG A 187 -3.32 -19.54 -6.99
N VAL A 188 -2.12 -19.36 -7.55
CA VAL A 188 -1.21 -18.26 -7.24
C VAL A 188 -1.82 -16.91 -7.64
N ASP A 189 -2.37 -16.80 -8.85
CA ASP A 189 -2.98 -15.55 -9.34
C ASP A 189 -4.22 -15.17 -8.48
N ILE A 190 -5.08 -16.13 -8.14
CA ILE A 190 -6.26 -15.90 -7.30
C ILE A 190 -5.87 -15.51 -5.86
N PHE A 191 -4.80 -16.12 -5.32
CA PHE A 191 -4.26 -15.76 -4.01
C PHE A 191 -3.74 -14.32 -4.02
N ALA A 192 -2.98 -13.92 -5.05
CA ALA A 192 -2.51 -12.55 -5.21
C ALA A 192 -3.67 -11.54 -5.34
N LEU A 193 -4.67 -11.84 -6.17
CA LEU A 193 -5.90 -11.03 -6.30
C LEU A 193 -6.56 -10.80 -4.94
N SER A 194 -6.52 -11.83 -4.08
CA SER A 194 -7.12 -11.77 -2.75
C SER A 194 -6.32 -10.92 -1.78
N ILE A 195 -4.99 -10.94 -1.83
CA ILE A 195 -4.16 -10.00 -1.07
C ILE A 195 -4.43 -8.56 -1.54
N TYR A 196 -4.50 -8.34 -2.86
CA TYR A 196 -4.84 -7.03 -3.41
C TYR A 196 -6.20 -6.52 -2.91
N GLY A 197 -7.24 -7.34 -2.94
CA GLY A 197 -8.58 -6.90 -2.53
C GLY A 197 -8.82 -6.85 -1.02
N LEU A 198 -8.12 -7.66 -0.23
CA LEU A 198 -8.38 -7.77 1.21
C LEU A 198 -7.38 -6.99 2.08
N VAL A 199 -6.19 -6.69 1.56
CA VAL A 199 -5.10 -6.03 2.28
C VAL A 199 -4.73 -4.71 1.62
N VAL A 200 -4.52 -4.69 0.30
CA VAL A 200 -4.00 -3.51 -0.40
C VAL A 200 -5.10 -2.47 -0.66
N PHE A 201 -6.25 -2.92 -1.14
CA PHE A 201 -7.42 -2.11 -1.48
C PHE A 201 -8.67 -2.62 -0.75
N PRO A 202 -8.72 -2.57 0.60
CA PRO A 202 -9.77 -3.19 1.39
C PRO A 202 -11.09 -2.37 1.38
N LYS A 203 -11.64 -2.05 0.22
CA LYS A 203 -12.85 -1.22 0.08
C LYS A 203 -14.10 -1.90 0.64
N ALA A 204 -14.25 -3.19 0.42
CA ALA A 204 -15.35 -3.99 0.95
C ALA A 204 -14.79 -5.16 1.76
N LEU A 205 -15.11 -5.22 3.05
CA LEU A 205 -14.64 -6.32 3.90
C LEU A 205 -15.13 -7.67 3.36
N ARG A 206 -14.22 -8.64 3.31
CA ARG A 206 -14.41 -10.02 2.82
C ARG A 206 -14.81 -10.11 1.34
N HIS A 207 -14.54 -9.08 0.55
CA HIS A 207 -14.87 -9.03 -0.87
C HIS A 207 -13.71 -8.45 -1.67
N VAL A 208 -13.64 -8.85 -2.94
CA VAL A 208 -12.80 -8.21 -3.94
C VAL A 208 -13.71 -7.50 -4.93
N ASP A 209 -13.53 -6.19 -5.08
CA ASP A 209 -14.37 -5.38 -5.96
C ASP A 209 -13.86 -5.37 -7.41
N LYS A 210 -14.68 -4.79 -8.29
CA LYS A 210 -14.35 -4.63 -9.70
C LYS A 210 -13.07 -3.82 -9.93
N ALA A 211 -12.84 -2.74 -9.18
CA ALA A 211 -11.67 -1.87 -9.40
C ALA A 211 -10.35 -2.62 -9.11
N VAL A 212 -10.36 -3.51 -8.11
CA VAL A 212 -9.22 -4.38 -7.82
C VAL A 212 -8.96 -5.36 -8.96
N ALA A 213 -10.00 -5.99 -9.50
CA ALA A 213 -9.84 -6.87 -10.67
C ALA A 213 -9.39 -6.09 -11.93
N ASP A 214 -9.85 -4.84 -12.09
CA ASP A 214 -9.43 -3.96 -13.18
C ASP A 214 -7.94 -3.64 -13.12
N LEU A 215 -7.43 -3.33 -11.92
CA LEU A 215 -6.00 -3.13 -11.65
C LEU A 215 -5.21 -4.43 -11.88
N PHE A 216 -5.69 -5.56 -11.35
CA PHE A 216 -5.01 -6.84 -11.41
C PHE A 216 -4.82 -7.34 -12.85
N ASP A 217 -5.83 -7.17 -13.72
CA ASP A 217 -5.73 -7.48 -15.16
C ASP A 217 -4.64 -6.65 -15.88
N GLN A 218 -4.26 -5.48 -15.36
CA GLN A 218 -3.15 -4.71 -15.92
C GLN A 218 -1.77 -5.20 -15.46
N LEU A 219 -1.69 -5.95 -14.35
CA LEU A 219 -0.41 -6.49 -13.87
C LEU A 219 0.23 -7.44 -14.89
N ASP A 220 -0.60 -8.23 -15.60
CA ASP A 220 -0.14 -9.09 -16.70
C ASP A 220 0.48 -8.28 -17.86
N LYS A 221 0.11 -7.01 -17.97
CA LYS A 221 0.67 -6.06 -18.96
C LYS A 221 1.84 -5.24 -18.41
N ARG A 222 2.46 -5.74 -17.32
CA ARG A 222 3.61 -5.17 -16.62
C ARG A 222 3.38 -3.77 -16.03
N VAL A 223 2.12 -3.41 -15.78
CA VAL A 223 1.75 -2.12 -15.20
C VAL A 223 2.00 -2.12 -13.70
N THR A 224 2.56 -1.03 -13.15
CA THR A 224 2.77 -0.92 -11.70
C THR A 224 1.47 -0.60 -10.95
N SER A 225 1.24 -1.31 -9.84
CA SER A 225 0.16 -0.96 -8.90
C SER A 225 0.55 0.15 -7.93
N VAL A 226 1.85 0.48 -7.79
CA VAL A 226 2.35 1.40 -6.76
C VAL A 226 1.66 2.78 -6.81
N PRO A 227 1.51 3.45 -7.97
CA PRO A 227 0.81 4.72 -8.03
C PRO A 227 -0.65 4.62 -7.56
N ALA A 228 -1.34 3.51 -7.86
CA ALA A 228 -2.71 3.29 -7.42
C ALA A 228 -2.79 3.08 -5.90
N ILE A 229 -1.82 2.37 -5.31
CA ILE A 229 -1.73 2.16 -3.86
C ILE A 229 -1.50 3.50 -3.13
N LEU A 230 -0.57 4.32 -3.62
CA LEU A 230 -0.30 5.64 -3.07
C LEU A 230 -1.50 6.58 -3.22
N ALA A 231 -2.11 6.61 -4.41
CA ALA A 231 -3.31 7.42 -4.66
C ALA A 231 -4.46 7.04 -3.71
N GLU A 232 -4.71 5.75 -3.51
CA GLU A 232 -5.76 5.29 -2.60
C GLU A 232 -5.43 5.60 -1.14
N THR A 233 -4.15 5.50 -0.75
CA THR A 233 -3.64 5.89 0.57
C THR A 233 -3.90 7.38 0.83
N PHE A 234 -3.47 8.26 -0.07
CA PHE A 234 -3.63 9.71 0.07
C PHE A 234 -5.10 10.12 0.01
N ARG A 235 -5.88 9.53 -0.90
CA ARG A 235 -7.33 9.75 -0.99
C ARG A 235 -8.03 9.40 0.31
N SER A 236 -7.67 8.28 0.94
CA SER A 236 -8.22 7.86 2.23
C SER A 236 -7.76 8.74 3.39
N LEU A 237 -6.50 9.19 3.43
CA LEU A 237 -6.02 10.14 4.44
C LEU A 237 -6.70 11.52 4.30
N ASN A 238 -6.92 11.98 3.07
CA ASN A 238 -7.64 13.23 2.79
C ASN A 238 -9.11 13.14 3.20
N ALA A 239 -9.80 12.06 2.80
CA ALA A 239 -11.18 11.81 3.21
C ALA A 239 -11.30 11.74 4.74
N TYR A 240 -10.33 11.08 5.39
CA TYR A 240 -10.25 10.96 6.83
C TYR A 240 -10.15 12.33 7.53
N ARG A 241 -9.26 13.21 7.06
CA ARG A 241 -9.09 14.55 7.64
C ARG A 241 -10.28 15.47 7.42
N ARG A 242 -10.95 15.36 6.27
CA ARG A 242 -12.10 16.22 5.95
C ARG A 242 -13.40 15.77 6.62
N ALA A 243 -13.63 14.46 6.76
CA ALA A 243 -14.90 13.94 7.26
C ALA A 243 -14.92 13.72 8.79
N SER A 244 -13.77 13.69 9.45
CA SER A 244 -13.57 13.39 10.88
C SER A 244 -14.12 12.03 11.38
N LYS A 245 -14.73 11.23 10.50
CA LYS A 245 -15.33 9.92 10.73
C LYS A 245 -15.17 9.05 9.48
N GLY A 246 -15.02 7.76 9.67
CA GLY A 246 -14.97 6.79 8.57
C GLY A 246 -13.98 5.65 8.82
N ARG A 247 -13.79 4.84 7.77
CA ARG A 247 -12.83 3.74 7.74
C ARG A 247 -11.75 4.08 6.73
N PHE A 248 -10.49 3.86 7.09
CA PHE A 248 -9.38 3.97 6.15
C PHE A 248 -9.50 2.89 5.08
N ILE A 249 -9.48 3.30 3.81
CA ILE A 249 -9.53 2.40 2.65
C ILE A 249 -8.16 2.47 1.97
N GLY A 250 -7.21 1.71 2.47
CA GLY A 250 -5.85 1.66 1.93
C GLY A 250 -5.05 0.58 2.65
N CYS A 251 -3.80 0.38 2.21
CA CYS A 251 -2.94 -0.62 2.80
C CYS A 251 -2.26 -0.09 4.08
N THR A 252 -2.90 -0.31 5.22
CA THR A 252 -2.35 0.11 6.52
C THR A 252 -0.99 -0.50 6.79
N GLN A 253 -0.79 -1.77 6.40
CA GLN A 253 0.47 -2.49 6.55
C GLN A 253 1.62 -1.77 5.84
N LEU A 254 1.44 -1.39 4.58
CA LEU A 254 2.47 -0.67 3.83
C LEU A 254 2.77 0.70 4.43
N LEU A 255 1.74 1.45 4.85
CA LEU A 255 1.95 2.77 5.45
C LEU A 255 2.72 2.67 6.77
N LEU A 256 2.38 1.72 7.62
CA LEU A 256 3.09 1.51 8.88
C LEU A 256 4.51 1.03 8.62
N VAL A 257 4.72 0.09 7.70
CA VAL A 257 6.05 -0.37 7.30
C VAL A 257 6.92 0.79 6.84
N TRP A 258 6.40 1.64 5.96
CA TRP A 258 7.06 2.85 5.50
C TRP A 258 7.38 3.79 6.66
N PHE A 259 6.43 4.01 7.57
CA PHE A 259 6.70 4.84 8.74
C PHE A 259 7.87 4.27 9.57
N HIS A 260 7.85 2.98 9.90
CA HIS A 260 8.89 2.37 10.72
C HIS A 260 10.29 2.39 10.09
N SER A 261 10.40 2.34 8.76
CA SER A 261 11.71 2.40 8.09
C SER A 261 12.39 3.76 8.20
N HIS A 262 11.63 4.84 8.42
CA HIS A 262 12.19 6.18 8.59
C HIS A 262 12.54 6.49 10.05
N PHE A 263 11.81 5.95 11.03
CA PHE A 263 11.95 6.36 12.44
C PHE A 263 12.76 5.37 13.30
N TRP A 264 13.87 4.88 12.76
CA TRP A 264 14.67 3.79 13.34
C TRP A 264 15.31 4.12 14.71
N LYS A 265 15.66 5.39 14.96
CA LYS A 265 16.24 5.84 16.24
C LYS A 265 15.24 5.76 17.40
N VAL A 266 13.97 5.97 17.12
CA VAL A 266 12.88 5.90 18.10
C VAL A 266 12.63 4.46 18.54
N GLU A 267 12.75 3.50 17.62
CA GLU A 267 12.49 2.07 17.90
C GLU A 267 13.69 1.33 18.48
N LYS A 268 14.89 1.93 18.44
CA LYS A 268 16.17 1.27 18.78
C LYS A 268 16.42 0.00 17.96
N VAL A 269 15.88 -0.05 16.74
CA VAL A 269 16.11 -1.10 15.75
C VAL A 269 16.84 -0.44 14.58
N SER A 270 17.96 -1.01 14.14
CA SER A 270 18.67 -0.52 12.95
C SER A 270 17.93 -0.95 11.69
N TYR A 271 17.06 -0.10 11.16
CA TYR A 271 16.51 -0.29 9.82
C TYR A 271 17.49 0.26 8.77
N ARG A 272 17.64 -0.48 7.67
CA ARG A 272 18.42 -0.02 6.51
C ARG A 272 17.59 0.93 5.67
N VAL A 273 18.25 1.90 5.05
CA VAL A 273 17.65 2.72 3.99
C VAL A 273 17.13 1.80 2.89
N PHE A 274 15.93 2.11 2.37
CA PHE A 274 15.33 1.33 1.28
C PHE A 274 16.32 1.11 0.14
N SER A 275 16.58 -0.16 -0.16
CA SER A 275 17.46 -0.58 -1.23
C SER A 275 16.89 -1.82 -1.91
N GLU A 276 17.15 -1.94 -3.21
CA GLU A 276 16.76 -3.12 -4.01
C GLU A 276 17.55 -4.39 -3.61
N ASN A 277 18.60 -4.26 -2.79
CA ASN A 277 19.51 -5.36 -2.46
C ASN A 277 19.02 -6.31 -1.36
N TYR A 278 17.89 -6.02 -0.72
CA TYR A 278 17.28 -6.86 0.32
C TYR A 278 15.77 -6.63 0.34
N SER A 279 15.00 -7.54 0.94
CA SER A 279 13.54 -7.39 1.09
C SER A 279 13.20 -6.64 2.38
N PRO A 280 12.74 -5.38 2.32
CA PRO A 280 12.48 -4.61 3.53
C PRO A 280 11.25 -5.13 4.28
N LEU A 281 10.24 -5.62 3.56
CA LEU A 281 9.08 -6.26 4.18
C LEU A 281 9.46 -7.53 4.95
N LYS A 282 10.34 -8.37 4.38
CA LYS A 282 10.83 -9.57 5.05
C LYS A 282 11.63 -9.24 6.31
N GLU A 283 12.56 -8.29 6.22
CA GLU A 283 13.38 -7.86 7.36
C GLU A 283 12.49 -7.32 8.48
N LEU A 284 11.52 -6.48 8.12
CA LEU A 284 10.61 -5.87 9.07
C LEU A 284 9.75 -6.89 9.82
N VAL A 285 9.24 -7.90 9.12
CA VAL A 285 8.47 -9.00 9.73
C VAL A 285 9.33 -9.85 10.67
N ALA A 286 10.62 -9.99 10.38
CA ALA A 286 11.54 -10.75 11.23
C ALA A 286 11.95 -9.99 12.52
N THR A 287 11.86 -8.67 12.51
CA THR A 287 12.23 -7.83 13.66
C THR A 287 11.18 -7.89 14.78
N LEU A 288 11.63 -8.18 16.00
CA LEU A 288 10.79 -8.13 17.20
C LEU A 288 10.42 -6.68 17.54
N ARG A 289 9.12 -6.39 17.62
CA ARG A 289 8.58 -5.03 17.83
C ARG A 289 8.00 -4.84 19.22
N ARG A 290 8.05 -3.59 19.70
CA ARG A 290 7.34 -3.16 20.90
C ARG A 290 5.89 -2.84 20.55
N ASP A 291 5.01 -3.78 20.86
CA ASP A 291 3.56 -3.63 20.65
C ASP A 291 2.87 -2.90 21.83
N ASP A 292 3.63 -2.42 22.83
CA ASP A 292 3.13 -1.90 24.11
C ASP A 292 3.11 -0.37 24.24
N ILE A 293 3.47 0.36 23.18
CA ILE A 293 3.50 1.82 23.19
C ILE A 293 2.06 2.37 23.26
N THR A 294 1.83 3.33 24.17
CA THR A 294 0.52 3.99 24.29
C THR A 294 0.36 5.07 23.24
N GLU A 295 -0.88 5.47 22.97
CA GLU A 295 -1.14 6.55 22.01
C GLU A 295 -0.48 7.86 22.43
N GLU A 296 -0.55 8.20 23.72
CA GLU A 296 0.05 9.42 24.29
C GLU A 296 1.57 9.42 24.12
N LYS A 297 2.20 8.25 24.28
CA LYS A 297 3.64 8.11 24.05
C LYS A 297 3.98 8.26 22.57
N TRP A 298 3.17 7.73 21.66
CA TRP A 298 3.33 7.99 20.22
C TRP A 298 3.16 9.47 19.88
N ILE A 299 2.17 10.16 20.46
CA ILE A 299 2.00 11.61 20.28
C ILE A 299 3.26 12.34 20.71
N MET A 300 3.76 12.06 21.93
CA MET A 300 4.97 12.68 22.45
C MET A 300 6.19 12.42 21.56
N ILE A 301 6.36 11.20 21.06
CA ILE A 301 7.43 10.87 20.11
C ILE A 301 7.30 11.73 18.85
N LEU A 302 6.13 11.71 18.20
CA LEU A 302 5.93 12.35 16.91
C LEU A 302 6.01 13.89 16.98
N GLN A 303 5.60 14.50 18.09
CA GLN A 303 5.72 15.95 18.29
C GLN A 303 7.16 16.42 18.45
N ASN A 304 8.03 15.56 18.99
CA ASN A 304 9.41 15.93 19.32
C ASN A 304 10.43 15.46 18.28
N LEU A 305 9.99 14.86 17.17
CA LEU A 305 10.85 14.43 16.07
C LEU A 305 11.70 15.58 15.54
N GLN A 306 13.01 15.33 15.43
CA GLN A 306 13.96 16.22 14.77
C GLN A 306 14.42 15.63 13.43
N GLU A 307 15.09 16.43 12.60
CA GLU A 307 15.62 15.97 11.30
C GLU A 307 16.61 14.81 11.47
N GLU A 308 17.37 14.79 12.55
CA GLU A 308 18.31 13.71 12.86
C GLU A 308 17.63 12.38 13.23
N ASP A 309 16.32 12.36 13.53
CA ASP A 309 15.59 11.15 13.92
C ASP A 309 15.07 10.33 12.73
N VAL A 310 15.26 10.84 11.50
CA VAL A 310 14.68 10.39 10.23
C VAL A 310 15.74 9.86 9.26
#